data_AF-A0A2U3L8X1-F1
#
_entry.id   AF-A0A2U3L8X1-F1
#
_cell.length_a   1.000
_cell.length_b   1.000
_cell.length_c   1.000
_cell.angle_alpha   90.00
_cell.angle_beta   90.00
_cell.angle_gamma   90.00
#
_symmetry.space_group_name_H-M   'P 1'
#
loop_
_entity.id
_entity.type
_entity.pdbx_description
1 polymer ?
#
loop_
_entity_poly.entity_id
_entity_poly.type
_entity_poly.pdbx_seq_one_letter_code
_entity_poly.pdbx_strand_id
1 'polypeptide(L)'
;MNQTGFDTLTYLIHEHWLSAFLILVSLATICVVFVLRWYVRRRIRQMLETRFAEDHELDLLPLPGALEQQALAFVAQIRDEVWDLPESELQLGLDALNQRAIDIVRRVGALYHPEAAQPEYEASLSDTLELVKRVSSRLARLTSTIPVKFIGDRKLSDFQRYYQVYLKINENPVLKLFRKNPKLYKAAKFAINVKNIANPLYWAGRELTREGYFFIMRWFYLTFTNEIGKEAIRLFSGKRFQHEEDREAAIVCYRLFHTMRKWSGPTPAEWAAFVRFVAGHSALDSDSKVHILARCSEDRLPGDVEELTLATKSGIKWYKKGLKTILDADDGSLSSAKAKLVEKETGDLNMAG
;
A
#
# COMPACT_ATOMS: atom_id res chain seq x y z
N MET A 1 12.66 43.25 39.51
CA MET A 1 11.78 42.18 39.01
C MET A 1 10.63 42.02 40.01
N ASN A 2 9.40 42.06 39.51
CA ASN A 2 8.21 42.58 40.18
C ASN A 2 7.69 41.72 41.36
N GLN A 3 7.92 42.14 42.61
CA GLN A 3 7.14 41.65 43.78
C GLN A 3 5.65 41.99 43.64
N THR A 4 5.36 43.18 43.11
CA THR A 4 3.99 43.65 42.85
C THR A 4 3.17 42.78 41.88
N GLY A 5 3.85 42.02 41.00
CA GLY A 5 3.18 41.11 40.07
C GLY A 5 2.72 39.80 40.72
N PHE A 6 3.42 39.35 41.77
CA PHE A 6 3.05 38.13 42.48
C PHE A 6 1.89 38.36 43.44
N ASP A 7 1.90 39.50 44.14
CA ASP A 7 0.84 39.87 45.10
C ASP A 7 -0.50 40.16 44.41
N THR A 8 -0.47 40.73 43.20
CA THR A 8 -1.67 40.94 42.40
C THR A 8 -2.23 39.62 41.84
N LEU A 9 -1.37 38.66 41.51
CA LEU A 9 -1.78 37.34 41.04
C LEU A 9 -2.43 36.52 42.18
N THR A 10 -1.84 36.51 43.38
CA THR A 10 -2.38 35.78 44.52
C THR A 10 -3.72 36.37 44.98
N TYR A 11 -3.86 37.69 44.98
CA TYR A 11 -5.13 38.37 45.26
C TYR A 11 -6.23 37.99 44.25
N LEU A 12 -5.92 38.04 42.94
CA LEU A 12 -6.83 37.62 41.86
C LEU A 12 -7.25 36.14 41.97
N ILE A 13 -6.32 35.26 42.33
CA ILE A 13 -6.60 33.83 42.52
C ILE A 13 -7.50 33.61 43.74
N HIS A 14 -7.35 34.41 44.79
CA HIS A 14 -8.14 34.23 46.01
C HIS A 14 -9.57 34.76 45.83
N GLU A 15 -9.73 35.95 45.23
CA GLU A 15 -11.04 36.56 45.01
C GLU A 15 -11.83 35.92 43.86
N HIS A 16 -11.15 35.36 42.86
CA HIS A 16 -11.76 34.71 41.71
C HIS A 16 -11.28 33.26 41.51
N TRP A 17 -11.21 32.48 42.59
CA TRP A 17 -10.72 31.09 42.56
C TRP A 17 -11.47 30.20 41.56
N LEU A 18 -12.78 30.41 41.39
CA LEU A 18 -13.60 29.67 40.43
C LEU A 18 -13.18 29.95 38.97
N SER A 19 -12.91 31.22 38.64
CA SER A 19 -12.43 31.64 37.32
C SER A 19 -11.02 31.10 37.05
N ALA A 20 -10.13 31.15 38.04
CA ALA A 20 -8.79 30.58 37.94
C ALA A 20 -8.83 29.06 37.71
N PHE A 21 -9.71 28.35 38.41
CA PHE A 21 -9.93 26.91 38.21
C PHE A 21 -10.44 26.59 36.80
N LEU A 22 -11.44 27.32 36.30
CA LEU A 22 -11.97 27.11 34.94
C LEU A 22 -10.92 27.38 33.84
N ILE A 23 -10.06 28.39 34.02
CA ILE A 23 -8.95 28.67 33.10
C ILE A 23 -7.94 27.52 33.13
N LEU A 24 -7.58 27.03 34.32
CA LEU A 24 -6.64 25.92 34.47
C LEU A 24 -7.18 24.62 33.84
N VAL A 25 -8.45 24.29 34.06
CA VAL A 25 -9.12 23.14 33.43
C VAL A 25 -9.16 23.30 31.91
N SER A 26 -9.42 24.51 31.41
CA SER A 26 -9.45 24.79 29.97
C SER A 26 -8.05 24.62 29.34
N LEU A 27 -7.01 25.15 29.98
CA LEU A 27 -5.62 24.99 29.55
C LEU A 27 -5.17 23.52 29.58
N ALA A 28 -5.50 22.80 30.66
CA ALA A 28 -5.21 21.38 30.78
C ALA A 28 -5.89 20.58 29.65
N THR A 29 -7.16 20.88 29.35
CA THR A 29 -7.90 20.24 28.26
C THR A 29 -7.29 20.53 26.89
N ILE A 30 -6.92 21.79 26.62
CA ILE A 30 -6.23 22.17 25.37
C ILE A 30 -4.88 21.43 25.25
N CYS A 31 -4.13 21.34 26.34
CA CYS A 31 -2.84 20.65 26.38
C CYS A 31 -3.01 19.15 26.10
N VAL A 32 -3.97 18.49 26.75
CA VAL A 32 -4.31 17.07 26.52
C VAL A 32 -4.70 16.84 25.07
N VAL A 33 -5.57 17.68 24.49
CA VAL A 33 -5.96 17.57 23.08
C VAL A 33 -4.77 17.74 22.14
N PHE A 34 -3.86 18.68 22.44
CA PHE A 34 -2.67 18.91 21.63
C PHE A 34 -1.69 17.73 21.70
N VAL A 35 -1.42 17.21 22.90
CA VAL A 35 -0.58 16.03 23.12
C VAL A 35 -1.17 14.80 22.45
N LEU A 36 -2.48 14.58 22.60
CA LEU A 36 -3.18 13.47 21.96
C LEU A 36 -3.10 13.56 20.44
N ARG A 37 -3.31 14.76 19.86
CA ARG A 37 -3.15 15.01 18.42
C ARG A 37 -1.73 14.72 17.95
N TRP A 38 -0.73 15.23 18.65
CA TRP A 38 0.66 15.00 18.32
C TRP A 38 1.02 13.50 18.37
N TYR A 39 0.56 12.82 19.42
CA TYR A 39 0.77 11.38 19.61
C TYR A 39 0.11 10.55 18.51
N VAL A 40 -1.16 10.82 18.20
CA VAL A 40 -1.91 10.12 17.14
C VAL A 40 -1.24 10.34 15.79
N ARG A 41 -0.88 11.59 15.46
CA ARG A 41 -0.19 11.91 14.19
C ARG A 41 1.14 11.17 14.06
N ARG A 42 1.95 11.16 15.13
CA ARG A 42 3.23 10.46 15.17
C ARG A 42 3.06 8.95 15.04
N ARG A 43 2.16 8.35 15.83
CA ARG A 43 1.93 6.91 15.84
C ARG A 43 1.40 6.41 14.51
N ILE A 44 0.53 7.19 13.87
CA ILE A 44 0.00 6.86 12.55
C ILE A 44 1.06 6.96 11.46
N ARG A 45 1.89 8.02 11.47
CA ARG A 45 3.03 8.11 10.54
C ARG A 45 3.94 6.90 10.68
N GLN A 46 4.27 6.51 11.92
CA GLN A 46 5.04 5.30 12.19
C GLN A 46 4.35 4.05 11.68
N MET A 47 3.05 3.83 11.94
CA MET A 47 2.34 2.66 11.41
C MET A 47 2.36 2.57 9.89
N LEU A 48 2.34 3.72 9.19
CA LEU A 48 2.43 3.75 7.74
C LEU A 48 3.84 3.48 7.24
N GLU A 49 4.83 4.13 7.82
CA GLU A 49 6.24 3.89 7.51
C GLU A 49 6.61 2.44 7.79
N THR A 50 6.20 1.86 8.92
CA THR A 50 6.43 0.46 9.27
C THR A 50 5.73 -0.48 8.31
N ARG A 51 4.45 -0.25 7.97
CA ARG A 51 3.75 -1.08 6.98
C ARG A 51 4.43 -1.04 5.63
N PHE A 52 4.84 0.13 5.17
CA PHE A 52 5.54 0.26 3.90
C PHE A 52 6.97 -0.28 3.95
N ALA A 53 7.63 -0.28 5.11
CA ALA A 53 8.94 -0.89 5.31
C ALA A 53 8.84 -2.42 5.34
N GLU A 54 7.81 -2.99 5.99
CA GLU A 54 7.52 -4.42 5.98
C GLU A 54 7.12 -4.89 4.57
N ASP A 55 6.22 -4.17 3.88
CA ASP A 55 5.87 -4.37 2.47
C ASP A 55 7.05 -4.04 1.52
N HIS A 56 8.18 -3.54 2.03
CA HIS A 56 9.39 -3.33 1.26
C HIS A 56 10.39 -4.46 1.52
N GLU A 57 10.62 -4.85 2.77
CA GLU A 57 11.47 -5.99 3.14
C GLU A 57 11.00 -7.31 2.53
N LEU A 58 9.67 -7.53 2.43
CA LEU A 58 9.09 -8.68 1.75
C LEU A 58 9.27 -8.62 0.21
N ASP A 59 9.47 -7.42 -0.34
CA ASP A 59 9.71 -7.18 -1.76
C ASP A 59 11.20 -7.22 -2.14
N LEU A 60 12.11 -7.22 -1.15
CA LEU A 60 13.57 -7.21 -1.32
C LEU A 60 14.17 -8.63 -1.47
N LEU A 61 13.35 -9.64 -1.74
CA LEU A 61 13.80 -11.01 -2.02
C LEU A 61 13.56 -11.28 -3.52
N PRO A 62 14.64 -11.35 -4.36
CA PRO A 62 16.07 -11.32 -4.03
C PRO A 62 16.60 -9.89 -3.87
N LEU A 63 17.82 -9.72 -3.34
CA LEU A 63 18.42 -8.40 -3.13
C LEU A 63 18.37 -7.60 -4.45
N PRO A 64 17.68 -6.46 -4.49
CA PRO A 64 17.61 -5.63 -5.69
C PRO A 64 19.01 -5.23 -6.14
N GLY A 65 19.20 -5.17 -7.46
CA GLY A 65 20.43 -4.62 -8.04
C GLY A 65 20.64 -3.16 -7.60
N ALA A 66 21.86 -2.63 -7.74
CA ALA A 66 22.18 -1.27 -7.30
C ALA A 66 21.22 -0.21 -7.89
N LEU A 67 20.81 -0.39 -9.16
CA LEU A 67 19.86 0.50 -9.84
C LEU A 67 18.43 0.39 -9.27
N GLU A 68 18.01 -0.82 -8.91
CA GLU A 68 16.69 -1.04 -8.31
C GLU A 68 16.62 -0.50 -6.88
N GLN A 69 17.71 -0.63 -6.10
CA GLN A 69 17.81 0.00 -4.79
C GLN A 69 17.70 1.51 -4.91
N GLN A 70 18.38 2.10 -5.90
CA GLN A 70 18.29 3.52 -6.19
C GLN A 70 16.85 3.93 -6.58
N ALA A 71 16.18 3.14 -7.44
CA ALA A 71 14.81 3.42 -7.84
C ALA A 71 13.81 3.28 -6.69
N LEU A 72 13.99 2.29 -5.81
CA LEU A 72 13.17 2.10 -4.62
C LEU A 72 13.37 3.23 -3.60
N ALA A 73 14.61 3.65 -3.37
CA ALA A 73 14.91 4.81 -2.54
C ALA A 73 14.29 6.08 -3.11
N PHE A 74 14.29 6.22 -4.44
CA PHE A 74 13.65 7.33 -5.13
C PHE A 74 12.12 7.30 -5.00
N VAL A 75 11.48 6.14 -5.10
CA VAL A 75 10.04 6.00 -4.82
C VAL A 75 9.72 6.35 -3.36
N ALA A 76 10.59 5.96 -2.41
CA ALA A 76 10.46 6.36 -1.01
C ALA A 76 10.55 7.89 -0.85
N GLN A 77 11.44 8.55 -1.58
CA GLN A 77 11.54 10.02 -1.60
C GLN A 77 10.26 10.68 -2.15
N ILE A 78 9.71 10.22 -3.28
CA ILE A 78 8.45 10.75 -3.83
C ILE A 78 7.29 10.53 -2.85
N ARG A 79 7.31 9.42 -2.11
CA ARG A 79 6.34 9.14 -1.07
C ARG A 79 6.46 10.14 0.07
N ASP A 80 7.67 10.50 0.48
CA ASP A 80 7.87 11.50 1.53
C ASP A 80 7.36 12.89 1.11
N GLU A 81 7.50 13.26 -0.17
CA GLU A 81 6.91 14.49 -0.74
C GLU A 81 5.40 14.59 -0.49
N VAL A 82 4.66 13.46 -0.43
CA VAL A 82 3.21 13.44 -0.17
C VAL A 82 2.85 14.09 1.18
N TRP A 83 3.74 13.99 2.17
CA TRP A 83 3.50 14.60 3.48
C TRP A 83 3.50 16.12 3.43
N ASP A 84 4.32 16.68 2.54
CA ASP A 84 4.53 18.12 2.39
C ASP A 84 3.57 18.76 1.38
N LEU A 85 2.83 17.95 0.61
CA LEU A 85 1.83 18.46 -0.33
C LEU A 85 0.76 19.29 0.41
N PRO A 86 0.40 20.46 -0.17
CA PRO A 86 -0.69 21.26 0.35
C PRO A 86 -2.02 20.51 0.18
N GLU A 87 -2.97 20.79 1.09
CA GLU A 87 -4.31 20.20 1.06
C GLU A 87 -5.06 20.41 -0.27
N SER A 88 -4.69 21.45 -1.03
CA SER A 88 -5.26 21.75 -2.35
C SER A 88 -4.84 20.77 -3.44
N GLU A 89 -3.69 20.11 -3.30
CA GLU A 89 -3.14 19.19 -4.31
C GLU A 89 -3.53 17.73 -4.05
N LEU A 90 -4.07 17.42 -2.86
CA LEU A 90 -4.57 16.09 -2.49
C LEU A 90 -5.97 15.83 -3.06
N GLN A 91 -6.13 15.94 -4.38
CA GLN A 91 -7.41 15.78 -5.08
C GLN A 91 -7.60 14.34 -5.57
N LEU A 92 -8.80 13.77 -5.40
CA LEU A 92 -9.14 12.46 -5.99
C LEU A 92 -9.73 12.56 -7.41
N GLY A 93 -9.43 13.65 -8.12
CA GLY A 93 -9.87 13.82 -9.50
C GLY A 93 -9.11 12.89 -10.43
N LEU A 94 -9.80 12.34 -11.45
CA LEU A 94 -9.19 11.47 -12.46
C LEU A 94 -7.94 12.13 -13.08
N ASP A 95 -8.04 13.40 -13.45
CA ASP A 95 -6.94 14.14 -14.07
C ASP A 95 -5.74 14.31 -13.12
N ALA A 96 -5.99 14.64 -11.85
CA ALA A 96 -4.94 14.80 -10.85
C ALA A 96 -4.21 13.47 -10.57
N LEU A 97 -4.95 12.37 -10.47
CA LEU A 97 -4.37 11.04 -10.28
C LEU A 97 -3.58 10.59 -11.51
N ASN A 98 -4.09 10.82 -12.72
CA ASN A 98 -3.40 10.50 -13.96
C ASN A 98 -2.12 11.31 -14.13
N GLN A 99 -2.15 12.62 -13.88
CA GLN A 99 -0.97 13.48 -13.94
C GLN A 99 0.11 12.99 -12.97
N ARG A 100 -0.28 12.70 -11.72
CA ARG A 100 0.65 12.17 -10.72
C ARG A 100 1.22 10.81 -11.13
N ALA A 101 0.40 9.93 -11.70
CA ALA A 101 0.84 8.62 -12.18
C ALA A 101 1.88 8.75 -13.29
N ILE A 102 1.61 9.61 -14.29
CA ILE A 102 2.53 9.90 -15.40
C ILE A 102 3.83 10.48 -14.86
N ASP A 103 3.78 11.42 -13.92
CA ASP A 103 4.97 12.01 -13.33
C ASP A 103 5.83 10.98 -12.59
N ILE A 104 5.22 10.06 -11.83
CA ILE A 104 5.94 8.97 -11.17
C ILE A 104 6.60 8.06 -12.20
N VAL A 105 5.84 7.61 -13.21
CA VAL A 105 6.34 6.72 -14.27
C VAL A 105 7.50 7.36 -15.02
N ARG A 106 7.38 8.63 -15.43
CA ARG A 106 8.44 9.39 -16.09
C ARG A 106 9.69 9.49 -15.22
N ARG A 107 9.54 9.87 -13.95
CA ARG A 107 10.68 10.05 -13.04
C ARG A 107 11.40 8.73 -12.76
N VAL A 108 10.65 7.63 -12.62
CA VAL A 108 11.25 6.29 -12.47
C VAL A 108 11.92 5.85 -13.78
N GLY A 109 11.27 6.04 -14.93
CA GLY A 109 11.84 5.72 -16.24
C GLY A 109 13.16 6.44 -16.50
N ALA A 110 13.28 7.70 -16.07
CA ALA A 110 14.51 8.48 -16.18
C ALA A 110 15.72 7.87 -15.43
N LEU A 111 15.48 7.03 -14.42
CA LEU A 111 16.57 6.30 -13.75
C LEU A 111 17.10 5.15 -14.59
N TYR A 112 16.23 4.47 -15.34
CA TYR A 112 16.58 3.32 -16.18
C TYR A 112 17.06 3.74 -17.57
N HIS A 113 16.55 4.85 -18.09
CA HIS A 113 16.84 5.38 -19.43
C HIS A 113 17.21 6.86 -19.36
N PRO A 114 18.36 7.23 -18.75
CA PRO A 114 18.74 8.62 -18.54
C PRO A 114 19.02 9.39 -19.84
N GLU A 115 19.41 8.68 -20.90
CA GLU A 115 19.72 9.26 -22.22
C GLU A 115 18.47 9.45 -23.09
N ALA A 116 17.31 8.90 -22.69
CA ALA A 116 16.08 9.00 -23.46
C ALA A 116 15.44 10.38 -23.28
N ALA A 117 15.06 11.02 -24.39
CA ALA A 117 14.38 12.32 -24.34
C ALA A 117 12.99 12.23 -23.66
N GLN A 118 12.34 11.08 -23.75
CA GLN A 118 11.04 10.79 -23.15
C GLN A 118 11.04 9.38 -22.53
N PRO A 119 11.60 9.22 -21.32
CA PRO A 119 11.80 7.91 -20.70
C PRO A 119 10.51 7.09 -20.53
N GLU A 120 9.36 7.76 -20.40
CA GLU A 120 8.05 7.11 -20.32
C GLU A 120 7.66 6.30 -21.58
N TYR A 121 8.28 6.58 -22.74
CA TYR A 121 7.98 5.90 -24.01
C TYR A 121 8.98 4.80 -24.37
N GLU A 122 9.95 4.51 -23.49
CA GLU A 122 10.83 3.34 -23.63
C GLU A 122 10.06 2.03 -23.32
N ALA A 123 8.91 2.13 -22.66
CA ALA A 123 8.01 1.02 -22.42
C ALA A 123 7.12 0.72 -23.63
N SER A 124 6.86 -0.55 -23.91
CA SER A 124 5.89 -0.92 -24.94
C SER A 124 4.45 -0.61 -24.51
N LEU A 125 3.54 -0.45 -25.48
CA LEU A 125 2.11 -0.25 -25.22
C LEU A 125 1.52 -1.41 -24.40
N SER A 126 1.92 -2.65 -24.69
CA SER A 126 1.49 -3.82 -23.91
C SER A 126 1.91 -3.72 -22.45
N ASP A 127 3.14 -3.29 -22.19
CA ASP A 127 3.65 -3.22 -20.83
C ASP A 127 2.98 -2.07 -20.05
N THR A 128 2.67 -0.96 -20.73
CA THR A 128 1.93 0.16 -20.14
C THR A 128 0.50 -0.23 -19.78
N LEU A 129 -0.20 -0.96 -20.67
CA LEU A 129 -1.53 -1.49 -20.37
C LEU A 129 -1.51 -2.48 -19.21
N GLU A 130 -0.45 -3.27 -19.11
CA GLU A 130 -0.27 -4.22 -18.00
C GLU A 130 -0.02 -3.49 -16.67
N LEU A 131 0.79 -2.43 -16.67
CA LEU A 131 0.95 -1.54 -15.51
C LEU A 131 -0.41 -1.01 -15.04
N VAL A 132 -1.21 -0.47 -15.96
CA VAL A 132 -2.54 0.08 -15.62
C VAL A 132 -3.45 -0.99 -15.02
N LYS A 133 -3.50 -2.20 -15.63
CA LYS A 133 -4.30 -3.33 -15.13
C LYS A 133 -3.89 -3.70 -13.70
N ARG A 134 -2.59 -3.83 -13.44
CA ARG A 134 -2.09 -4.27 -12.13
C ARG A 134 -2.26 -3.21 -11.06
N VAL A 135 -1.90 -1.96 -11.34
CA VAL A 135 -2.13 -0.83 -10.42
C VAL A 135 -3.61 -0.74 -10.06
N SER A 136 -4.50 -0.81 -11.05
CA SER A 136 -5.96 -0.76 -10.81
C SER A 136 -6.44 -1.90 -9.92
N SER A 137 -5.97 -3.13 -10.16
CA SER A 137 -6.29 -4.30 -9.35
C SER A 137 -5.83 -4.15 -7.90
N ARG A 138 -4.60 -3.65 -7.69
CA ARG A 138 -4.05 -3.41 -6.34
C ARG A 138 -4.79 -2.31 -5.60
N LEU A 139 -5.06 -1.18 -6.26
CA LEU A 139 -5.86 -0.10 -5.69
C LEU A 139 -7.28 -0.56 -5.34
N ALA A 140 -7.91 -1.38 -6.19
CA ALA A 140 -9.23 -1.95 -5.91
C ALA A 140 -9.23 -2.90 -4.70
N ARG A 141 -8.15 -3.65 -4.45
CA ARG A 141 -8.03 -4.42 -3.20
C ARG A 141 -7.94 -3.51 -1.99
N LEU A 142 -7.22 -2.40 -2.11
CA LEU A 142 -7.07 -1.44 -1.00
C LEU A 142 -8.38 -0.78 -0.61
N THR A 143 -9.29 -0.52 -1.57
CA THR A 143 -10.62 0.02 -1.24
C THR A 143 -11.44 -0.91 -0.36
N SER A 144 -11.16 -2.21 -0.35
CA SER A 144 -11.81 -3.18 0.54
C SER A 144 -11.23 -3.25 1.96
N THR A 145 -10.08 -2.60 2.20
CA THR A 145 -9.38 -2.61 3.50
C THR A 145 -9.70 -1.37 4.34
N ILE A 146 -9.71 -1.51 5.68
CA ILE A 146 -9.88 -0.38 6.60
C ILE A 146 -8.57 0.45 6.62
N PRO A 147 -8.63 1.81 6.60
CA PRO A 147 -9.82 2.66 6.72
C PRO A 147 -10.51 3.03 5.39
N VAL A 148 -9.95 2.62 4.24
CA VAL A 148 -10.44 3.01 2.90
C VAL A 148 -11.84 2.49 2.63
N LYS A 149 -12.23 1.34 3.18
CA LYS A 149 -13.57 0.77 3.05
C LYS A 149 -14.69 1.77 3.34
N PHE A 150 -14.48 2.71 4.27
CA PHE A 150 -15.49 3.72 4.62
C PHE A 150 -15.66 4.84 3.57
N ILE A 151 -14.72 4.91 2.61
CA ILE A 151 -14.58 5.95 1.59
C ILE A 151 -14.71 5.37 0.18
N GLY A 152 -14.22 4.14 -0.05
CA GLY A 152 -14.21 3.48 -1.35
C GLY A 152 -15.59 3.29 -1.96
N ASP A 153 -16.63 3.13 -1.13
CA ASP A 153 -18.02 2.97 -1.59
C ASP A 153 -18.75 4.31 -1.80
N ARG A 154 -18.11 5.45 -1.53
CA ARG A 154 -18.71 6.78 -1.70
C ARG A 154 -18.46 7.32 -3.11
N LYS A 155 -19.38 8.15 -3.61
CA LYS A 155 -19.22 8.76 -4.92
C LYS A 155 -18.09 9.80 -4.89
N LEU A 156 -17.30 9.87 -5.97
CA LEU A 156 -16.31 10.94 -6.17
C LEU A 156 -16.92 12.34 -6.06
N SER A 157 -18.18 12.49 -6.48
CA SER A 157 -18.96 13.73 -6.34
C SER A 157 -19.13 14.18 -4.88
N ASP A 158 -19.21 13.24 -3.94
CA ASP A 158 -19.35 13.57 -2.51
C ASP A 158 -18.05 14.19 -2.00
N PHE A 159 -16.89 13.64 -2.41
CA PHE A 159 -15.58 14.21 -2.09
C PHE A 159 -15.37 15.59 -2.71
N GLN A 160 -15.74 15.76 -3.98
CA GLN A 160 -15.72 17.07 -4.64
C GLN A 160 -16.63 18.07 -3.93
N ARG A 161 -17.82 17.65 -3.47
CA ARG A 161 -18.73 18.52 -2.71
C ARG A 161 -18.12 18.96 -1.39
N TYR A 162 -17.45 18.05 -0.65
CA TYR A 162 -16.73 18.41 0.58
C TYR A 162 -15.60 19.41 0.29
N TYR A 163 -14.82 19.18 -0.76
CA TYR A 163 -13.73 20.07 -1.16
C TYR A 163 -14.24 21.45 -1.62
N GLN A 164 -15.30 21.51 -2.41
CA GLN A 164 -15.92 22.77 -2.83
C GLN A 164 -16.53 23.54 -1.66
N VAL A 165 -17.17 22.84 -0.70
CA VAL A 165 -17.64 23.47 0.54
C VAL A 165 -16.47 24.04 1.33
N TYR A 166 -15.36 23.29 1.42
CA TYR A 166 -14.13 23.77 2.04
C TYR A 166 -13.59 25.03 1.36
N LEU A 167 -13.41 25.02 0.03
CA LEU A 167 -12.96 26.18 -0.74
C LEU A 167 -13.91 27.37 -0.54
N LYS A 168 -15.22 27.18 -0.71
CA LYS A 168 -16.22 28.25 -0.51
C LYS A 168 -16.16 28.86 0.89
N ILE A 169 -15.94 28.06 1.93
CA ILE A 169 -15.80 28.56 3.30
C ILE A 169 -14.47 29.30 3.48
N ASN A 170 -13.37 28.76 2.94
CA ASN A 170 -12.02 29.29 3.13
C ASN A 170 -11.76 30.56 2.29
N GLU A 171 -12.40 30.65 1.13
CA GLU A 171 -12.26 31.74 0.17
C GLU A 171 -13.27 32.87 0.38
N ASN A 172 -14.29 32.65 1.22
CA ASN A 172 -15.34 33.62 1.48
C ASN A 172 -14.74 34.97 1.90
N PRO A 173 -15.06 36.08 1.20
CA PRO A 173 -14.51 37.40 1.51
C PRO A 173 -14.83 37.85 2.94
N VAL A 174 -15.97 37.43 3.50
CA VAL A 174 -16.35 37.68 4.89
C VAL A 174 -15.41 36.95 5.85
N LEU A 175 -15.05 35.69 5.56
CA LEU A 175 -14.13 34.91 6.39
C LEU A 175 -12.69 35.41 6.27
N LYS A 176 -12.28 35.90 5.09
CA LYS A 176 -11.02 36.62 4.87
C LYS A 176 -10.99 37.95 5.63
N LEU A 177 -12.10 38.71 5.65
CA LEU A 177 -12.25 39.94 6.43
C LEU A 177 -12.19 39.68 7.93
N PHE A 178 -12.82 38.60 8.38
CA PHE A 178 -12.71 38.14 9.76
C PHE A 178 -11.28 37.72 10.11
N ARG A 179 -10.58 36.96 9.25
CA ARG A 179 -9.17 36.60 9.46
C ARG A 179 -8.23 37.80 9.56
N LYS A 180 -8.49 38.89 8.82
CA LYS A 180 -7.76 40.16 8.95
C LYS A 180 -7.92 40.79 10.34
N ASN A 181 -9.03 40.52 11.03
CA ASN A 181 -9.30 41.01 12.38
C ASN A 181 -9.32 39.86 13.40
N PRO A 182 -8.17 39.52 14.02
CA PRO A 182 -8.03 38.33 14.87
C PRO A 182 -9.02 38.29 16.05
N LYS A 183 -9.50 39.44 16.54
CA LYS A 183 -10.52 39.53 17.60
C LYS A 183 -11.91 39.11 17.12
N LEU A 184 -12.34 39.57 15.93
CA LEU A 184 -13.63 39.20 15.35
C LEU A 184 -13.63 37.75 14.85
N TYR A 185 -12.50 37.27 14.31
CA TYR A 185 -12.34 35.85 13.98
C TYR A 185 -12.49 34.95 15.21
N LYS A 186 -11.87 35.34 16.34
CA LYS A 186 -12.03 34.64 17.62
C LYS A 186 -13.48 34.67 18.10
N ALA A 187 -14.17 35.80 18.02
CA ALA A 187 -15.57 35.93 18.43
C ALA A 187 -16.53 35.10 17.54
N ALA A 188 -16.36 35.13 16.22
CA ALA A 188 -17.16 34.33 15.28
C ALA A 188 -16.91 32.83 15.47
N LYS A 189 -15.64 32.43 15.64
CA LYS A 189 -15.27 31.05 15.96
C LYS A 189 -15.87 30.63 17.31
N PHE A 190 -15.83 31.49 18.32
CA PHE A 190 -16.47 31.25 19.62
C PHE A 190 -17.98 31.11 19.50
N ALA A 191 -18.68 31.99 18.79
CA ALA A 191 -20.14 31.92 18.59
C ALA A 191 -20.59 30.64 17.88
N ILE A 192 -19.87 30.23 16.83
CA ILE A 192 -20.12 28.95 16.12
C ILE A 192 -19.82 27.75 17.03
N ASN A 193 -18.78 27.84 17.85
CA ASN A 193 -18.41 26.79 18.78
C ASN A 193 -19.40 26.67 19.95
N VAL A 194 -19.91 27.78 20.49
CA VAL A 194 -20.92 27.83 21.56
C VAL A 194 -22.26 27.27 21.08
N LYS A 195 -22.70 27.64 19.87
CA LYS A 195 -23.94 27.11 19.28
C LYS A 195 -23.91 25.57 19.12
N ASN A 196 -22.73 24.99 18.94
CA ASN A 196 -22.57 23.56 18.70
C ASN A 196 -21.92 22.80 19.86
N ILE A 197 -21.64 23.45 21.00
CA ILE A 197 -20.98 22.85 22.18
C ILE A 197 -21.83 21.72 22.78
N ALA A 198 -23.16 21.81 22.65
CA ALA A 198 -24.09 20.79 23.15
C ALA A 198 -24.18 19.52 22.27
N ASN A 199 -23.52 19.49 21.10
CA ASN A 199 -23.53 18.33 20.22
C ASN A 199 -22.14 17.66 20.19
N PRO A 200 -21.85 16.71 21.08
CA PRO A 200 -20.57 15.99 21.10
C PRO A 200 -20.29 15.22 19.80
N LEU A 201 -21.33 14.77 19.07
CA LEU A 201 -21.20 14.12 17.76
C LEU A 201 -20.80 15.10 16.65
N TYR A 202 -21.16 16.39 16.76
CA TYR A 202 -20.70 17.44 15.84
C TYR A 202 -19.21 17.71 15.99
N TRP A 203 -18.68 17.69 17.22
CA TRP A 203 -17.26 17.92 17.49
C TRP A 203 -16.39 16.73 17.13
N ALA A 204 -16.84 15.52 17.49
CA ALA A 204 -16.22 14.29 17.00
C ALA A 204 -16.28 14.27 15.47
N GLY A 205 -17.46 14.48 14.87
CA GLY A 205 -17.65 14.47 13.42
C GLY A 205 -16.84 15.52 12.67
N ARG A 206 -16.85 16.80 13.05
CA ARG A 206 -16.24 17.90 12.28
C ARG A 206 -14.72 17.89 12.27
N GLU A 207 -14.11 17.59 13.41
CA GLU A 207 -12.65 17.62 13.56
C GLU A 207 -12.03 16.27 13.15
N LEU A 208 -12.69 15.13 13.42
CA LEU A 208 -12.30 13.84 12.85
C LEU A 208 -12.53 13.79 11.33
N THR A 209 -13.51 14.53 10.77
CA THR A 209 -13.73 14.51 9.31
C THR A 209 -12.72 15.34 8.53
N ARG A 210 -12.31 16.55 8.96
CA ARG A 210 -11.33 17.31 8.15
C ARG A 210 -9.93 16.72 8.25
N GLU A 211 -9.39 16.56 9.46
CA GLU A 211 -8.06 15.99 9.66
C GLU A 211 -8.04 14.53 9.22
N GLY A 212 -9.09 13.76 9.53
CA GLY A 212 -9.23 12.37 9.06
C GLY A 212 -9.42 12.26 7.55
N TYR A 213 -10.12 13.18 6.90
CA TYR A 213 -10.23 13.20 5.43
C TYR A 213 -8.87 13.43 4.79
N PHE A 214 -8.18 14.52 5.12
CA PHE A 214 -6.86 14.80 4.54
C PHE A 214 -5.82 13.76 4.94
N PHE A 215 -5.99 13.14 6.11
CA PHE A 215 -5.20 11.99 6.49
C PHE A 215 -5.43 10.81 5.54
N ILE A 216 -6.69 10.43 5.28
CA ILE A 216 -7.00 9.33 4.36
C ILE A 216 -6.59 9.68 2.92
N MET A 217 -6.67 10.95 2.53
CA MET A 217 -6.17 11.40 1.23
C MET A 217 -4.66 11.23 1.14
N ARG A 218 -3.89 11.67 2.16
CA ARG A 218 -2.44 11.44 2.19
C ARG A 218 -2.11 9.96 2.19
N TRP A 219 -2.78 9.18 3.02
CA TRP A 219 -2.66 7.72 3.05
C TRP A 219 -2.87 7.10 1.66
N PHE A 220 -3.93 7.53 0.98
CA PHE A 220 -4.24 7.06 -0.36
C PHE A 220 -3.13 7.45 -1.33
N TYR A 221 -2.68 8.70 -1.31
CA TYR A 221 -1.59 9.19 -2.15
C TYR A 221 -0.26 8.47 -1.89
N LEU A 222 0.07 8.17 -0.64
CA LEU A 222 1.26 7.38 -0.26
C LEU A 222 1.18 5.98 -0.88
N THR A 223 0.04 5.32 -0.72
CA THR A 223 -0.18 3.97 -1.26
C THR A 223 -0.21 3.98 -2.79
N PHE A 224 -0.92 4.94 -3.39
CA PHE A 224 -0.97 5.15 -4.84
C PHE A 224 0.43 5.37 -5.44
N THR A 225 1.23 6.22 -4.79
CA THR A 225 2.61 6.49 -5.20
C THR A 225 3.47 5.22 -5.09
N ASN A 226 3.30 4.46 -4.01
CA ASN A 226 4.01 3.20 -3.80
C ASN A 226 3.66 2.16 -4.87
N GLU A 227 2.38 1.93 -5.16
CA GLU A 227 1.95 0.93 -6.15
C GLU A 227 2.39 1.29 -7.56
N ILE A 228 2.26 2.56 -7.96
CA ILE A 228 2.71 3.00 -9.29
C ILE A 228 4.23 2.99 -9.38
N GLY A 229 4.94 3.43 -8.34
CA GLY A 229 6.39 3.41 -8.30
C GLY A 229 6.94 2.00 -8.47
N LYS A 230 6.39 1.02 -7.74
CA LYS A 230 6.78 -0.40 -7.84
C LYS A 230 6.50 -0.96 -9.24
N GLU A 231 5.33 -0.69 -9.82
CA GLU A 231 5.03 -1.17 -11.17
C GLU A 231 5.81 -0.43 -12.27
N ALA A 232 6.19 0.83 -12.06
CA ALA A 232 7.08 1.57 -12.97
C ALA A 232 8.50 1.00 -12.92
N ILE A 233 9.03 0.69 -11.73
CA ILE A 233 10.31 -0.01 -11.58
C ILE A 233 10.27 -1.34 -12.34
N ARG A 234 9.18 -2.09 -12.21
CA ARG A 234 8.97 -3.35 -12.93
C ARG A 234 8.95 -3.15 -14.44
N LEU A 235 8.24 -2.13 -14.91
CA LEU A 235 8.11 -1.78 -16.31
C LEU A 235 9.47 -1.55 -16.97
N PHE A 236 10.34 -0.75 -16.34
CA PHE A 236 11.62 -0.36 -16.91
C PHE A 236 12.78 -1.30 -16.57
N SER A 237 12.69 -2.07 -15.49
CA SER A 237 13.68 -3.13 -15.18
C SER A 237 13.57 -4.36 -16.09
N GLY A 238 12.48 -4.49 -16.85
CA GLY A 238 12.20 -5.67 -17.69
C GLY A 238 11.85 -6.92 -16.88
N LYS A 239 11.66 -6.83 -15.57
CA LYS A 239 11.32 -7.96 -14.71
C LYS A 239 9.83 -8.28 -14.77
N ARG A 240 9.47 -9.50 -15.16
CA ARG A 240 8.06 -9.93 -15.28
C ARG A 240 7.41 -10.34 -13.96
N PHE A 241 8.15 -10.54 -12.87
CA PHE A 241 7.60 -10.92 -11.55
C PHE A 241 7.97 -9.87 -10.50
N GLN A 242 7.06 -9.60 -9.55
CA GLN A 242 7.31 -8.60 -8.50
C GLN A 242 8.11 -9.16 -7.33
N HIS A 243 7.75 -10.34 -6.87
CA HIS A 243 8.40 -11.01 -5.74
C HIS A 243 9.10 -12.27 -6.24
N GLU A 244 10.24 -12.64 -5.65
CA GLU A 244 10.81 -13.96 -5.89
C GLU A 244 9.82 -15.06 -5.52
N GLU A 245 8.95 -14.81 -4.54
CA GLU A 245 7.84 -15.68 -4.19
C GLU A 245 6.89 -15.97 -5.37
N ASP A 246 6.57 -14.97 -6.19
CA ASP A 246 5.70 -15.15 -7.37
C ASP A 246 6.43 -15.95 -8.45
N ARG A 247 7.70 -15.58 -8.70
CA ARG A 247 8.57 -16.28 -9.65
C ARG A 247 8.76 -17.72 -9.23
N GLU A 248 9.04 -17.96 -7.97
CA GLU A 248 9.25 -19.29 -7.42
C GLU A 248 7.97 -20.08 -7.37
N ALA A 249 6.83 -19.49 -7.00
CA ALA A 249 5.55 -20.17 -7.11
C ALA A 249 5.29 -20.63 -8.55
N ALA A 250 5.60 -19.79 -9.54
CA ALA A 250 5.49 -20.16 -10.95
C ALA A 250 6.47 -21.29 -11.33
N ILE A 251 7.75 -21.20 -10.93
CA ILE A 251 8.76 -22.25 -11.16
C ILE A 251 8.34 -23.56 -10.48
N VAL A 252 7.85 -23.51 -9.25
CA VAL A 252 7.31 -24.65 -8.50
C VAL A 252 6.19 -25.30 -9.30
N CYS A 253 5.23 -24.53 -9.80
CA CYS A 253 4.13 -25.06 -10.60
C CYS A 253 4.64 -25.73 -11.90
N TYR A 254 5.56 -25.10 -12.63
CA TYR A 254 6.12 -25.70 -13.84
C TYR A 254 6.96 -26.94 -13.55
N ARG A 255 7.79 -26.94 -12.50
CA ARG A 255 8.58 -28.09 -12.08
C ARG A 255 7.68 -29.25 -11.63
N LEU A 256 6.63 -28.98 -10.84
CA LEU A 256 5.69 -30.03 -10.43
C LEU A 256 5.03 -30.69 -11.63
N PHE A 257 4.58 -29.90 -12.60
CA PHE A 257 4.02 -30.44 -13.84
C PHE A 257 5.04 -31.24 -14.65
N HIS A 258 6.24 -30.68 -14.84
CA HIS A 258 7.33 -31.36 -15.52
C HIS A 258 7.69 -32.71 -14.86
N THR A 259 7.75 -32.74 -13.53
CA THR A 259 8.00 -33.96 -12.74
C THR A 259 6.90 -35.00 -12.95
N MET A 260 5.62 -34.59 -13.02
CA MET A 260 4.53 -35.50 -13.39
C MET A 260 4.71 -36.09 -14.79
N ARG A 261 5.18 -35.29 -15.76
CA ARG A 261 5.43 -35.76 -17.13
C ARG A 261 6.53 -36.83 -17.17
N LYS A 262 7.58 -36.72 -16.33
CA LYS A 262 8.67 -37.71 -16.25
C LYS A 262 8.22 -39.12 -15.90
N TRP A 263 7.13 -39.27 -15.13
CA TRP A 263 6.57 -40.58 -14.78
C TRP A 263 5.30 -40.94 -15.54
N SER A 264 5.11 -40.34 -16.72
CA SER A 264 3.95 -40.56 -17.60
C SER A 264 2.60 -40.09 -17.03
N GLY A 265 2.62 -39.14 -16.10
CA GLY A 265 1.44 -38.39 -15.64
C GLY A 265 1.18 -37.12 -16.47
N PRO A 266 0.24 -36.25 -16.05
CA PRO A 266 -0.62 -36.42 -14.88
C PRO A 266 -1.83 -37.34 -15.14
N THR A 267 -2.18 -38.20 -14.19
CA THR A 267 -3.50 -38.86 -14.14
C THR A 267 -4.60 -37.82 -13.89
N PRO A 268 -5.90 -38.14 -14.11
CA PRO A 268 -6.98 -37.20 -13.82
C PRO A 268 -6.99 -36.72 -12.35
N ALA A 269 -6.62 -37.58 -11.41
CA ALA A 269 -6.53 -37.24 -9.99
C ALA A 269 -5.32 -36.33 -9.68
N GLU A 270 -4.15 -36.65 -10.24
CA GLU A 270 -2.94 -35.82 -10.15
C GLU A 270 -3.17 -34.43 -10.77
N TRP A 271 -3.84 -34.36 -11.93
CA TRP A 271 -4.20 -33.10 -12.58
C TRP A 271 -5.16 -32.27 -11.72
N ALA A 272 -6.20 -32.89 -11.15
CA ALA A 272 -7.12 -32.19 -10.25
C ALA A 272 -6.40 -31.66 -9.00
N ALA A 273 -5.47 -32.42 -8.43
CA ALA A 273 -4.65 -31.99 -7.31
C ALA A 273 -3.73 -30.82 -7.69
N PHE A 274 -3.08 -30.88 -8.86
CA PHE A 274 -2.26 -29.81 -9.40
C PHE A 274 -3.06 -28.53 -9.63
N VAL A 275 -4.23 -28.61 -10.26
CA VAL A 275 -5.11 -27.45 -10.48
C VAL A 275 -5.51 -26.80 -9.15
N ARG A 276 -5.88 -27.59 -8.13
CA ARG A 276 -6.19 -27.06 -6.79
C ARG A 276 -4.97 -26.40 -6.15
N PHE A 277 -3.79 -26.99 -6.31
CA PHE A 277 -2.54 -26.43 -5.80
C PHE A 277 -2.25 -25.06 -6.44
N VAL A 278 -2.30 -24.94 -7.77
CA VAL A 278 -2.07 -23.68 -8.49
C VAL A 278 -3.14 -22.64 -8.12
N ALA A 279 -4.42 -23.01 -8.16
CA ALA A 279 -5.53 -22.11 -7.85
C ALA A 279 -5.48 -21.59 -6.40
N GLY A 280 -5.06 -22.45 -5.47
CA GLY A 280 -4.92 -22.14 -4.05
C GLY A 280 -3.61 -21.45 -3.66
N HIS A 281 -2.65 -21.28 -4.58
CA HIS A 281 -1.36 -20.66 -4.24
C HIS A 281 -1.55 -19.18 -3.90
N SER A 282 -1.05 -18.74 -2.75
CA SER A 282 -1.26 -17.37 -2.26
C SER A 282 -0.39 -16.33 -2.96
N ALA A 283 0.83 -16.71 -3.36
CA ALA A 283 1.75 -15.81 -4.07
C ALA A 283 1.31 -15.51 -5.51
N LEU A 284 0.65 -16.47 -6.19
CA LEU A 284 0.26 -16.26 -7.58
C LEU A 284 -1.00 -15.39 -7.68
N ASP A 285 -0.96 -14.36 -8.51
CA ASP A 285 -2.14 -13.63 -8.91
C ASP A 285 -3.02 -14.45 -9.87
N SER A 286 -4.28 -14.05 -10.04
CA SER A 286 -5.26 -14.79 -10.84
C SER A 286 -4.87 -14.95 -12.31
N ASP A 287 -4.19 -13.95 -12.89
CA ASP A 287 -3.74 -13.96 -14.29
C ASP A 287 -2.61 -14.98 -14.45
N SER A 288 -1.63 -14.95 -13.54
CA SER A 288 -0.53 -15.92 -13.49
C SER A 288 -1.04 -17.35 -13.31
N LYS A 289 -2.04 -17.57 -12.45
CA LYS A 289 -2.66 -18.90 -12.25
C LYS A 289 -3.26 -19.44 -13.54
N VAL A 290 -4.08 -18.64 -14.22
CA VAL A 290 -4.73 -19.05 -15.49
C VAL A 290 -3.68 -19.30 -16.56
N HIS A 291 -2.68 -18.42 -16.67
CA HIS A 291 -1.60 -18.56 -17.65
C HIS A 291 -0.78 -19.83 -17.43
N ILE A 292 -0.39 -20.14 -16.19
CA ILE A 292 0.34 -21.37 -15.84
C ILE A 292 -0.50 -22.60 -16.21
N LEU A 293 -1.77 -22.63 -15.81
CA LEU A 293 -2.66 -23.76 -16.09
C LEU A 293 -2.88 -23.97 -17.59
N ALA A 294 -3.10 -22.89 -18.35
CA ALA A 294 -3.24 -22.94 -19.80
C ALA A 294 -1.99 -23.54 -20.45
N ARG A 295 -0.80 -23.04 -20.09
CA ARG A 295 0.46 -23.55 -20.63
C ARG A 295 0.72 -25.00 -20.28
N CYS A 296 0.47 -25.42 -19.04
CA CYS A 296 0.60 -26.82 -18.66
C CYS A 296 -0.38 -27.71 -19.44
N SER A 297 -1.63 -27.26 -19.65
CA SER A 297 -2.61 -28.03 -20.43
C SER A 297 -2.24 -28.18 -21.90
N GLU A 298 -1.48 -27.22 -22.45
CA GLU A 298 -0.95 -27.24 -23.82
C GLU A 298 0.44 -27.90 -23.93
N ASP A 299 0.99 -28.44 -22.83
CA ASP A 299 2.35 -28.98 -22.73
C ASP A 299 3.44 -27.95 -23.15
N ARG A 300 3.15 -26.65 -22.98
CA ARG A 300 4.04 -25.53 -23.33
C ARG A 300 4.84 -25.04 -22.14
N LEU A 301 5.76 -25.87 -21.67
CA LEU A 301 6.66 -25.51 -20.58
C LEU A 301 7.72 -24.48 -21.01
N PRO A 302 8.26 -23.68 -20.08
CA PRO A 302 9.49 -22.92 -20.33
C PRO A 302 10.61 -23.87 -20.78
N GLY A 303 11.57 -23.38 -21.58
CA GLY A 303 12.81 -24.12 -21.81
C GLY A 303 13.56 -24.33 -20.50
N ASP A 304 14.29 -25.44 -20.38
CA ASP A 304 15.24 -25.69 -19.28
C ASP A 304 14.62 -25.64 -17.87
N VAL A 305 13.38 -26.15 -17.70
CA VAL A 305 12.70 -26.22 -16.39
C VAL A 305 13.53 -26.93 -15.32
N GLU A 306 14.38 -27.88 -15.72
CA GLU A 306 15.29 -28.60 -14.83
C GLU A 306 16.42 -27.70 -14.27
N GLU A 307 16.84 -26.70 -15.04
CA GLU A 307 17.90 -25.77 -14.67
C GLU A 307 17.37 -24.63 -13.78
N LEU A 308 16.06 -24.46 -13.70
CA LEU A 308 15.42 -23.47 -12.82
C LEU A 308 15.53 -23.91 -11.35
N THR A 309 16.53 -23.37 -10.67
CA THR A 309 16.75 -23.58 -9.23
C THR A 309 15.75 -22.78 -8.40
N LEU A 310 15.21 -23.41 -7.36
CA LEU A 310 14.47 -22.74 -6.30
C LEU A 310 15.49 -22.13 -5.35
N ALA A 311 15.50 -20.80 -5.22
CA ALA A 311 16.46 -20.04 -4.44
C ALA A 311 16.04 -19.86 -2.98
N THR A 312 14.74 -19.85 -2.68
CA THR A 312 14.19 -19.56 -1.36
C THR A 312 13.72 -20.83 -0.65
N LYS A 313 13.74 -20.78 0.68
CA LYS A 313 13.19 -21.83 1.55
C LYS A 313 11.68 -21.99 1.34
N SER A 314 10.97 -20.92 1.00
CA SER A 314 9.53 -20.94 0.72
C SER A 314 9.24 -21.74 -0.55
N GLY A 315 9.97 -21.50 -1.65
CA GLY A 315 9.84 -22.26 -2.89
C GLY A 315 10.11 -23.75 -2.70
N ILE A 316 11.19 -24.11 -2.00
CA ILE A 316 11.50 -25.51 -1.67
C ILE A 316 10.36 -26.16 -0.87
N LYS A 317 9.83 -25.45 0.14
CA LYS A 317 8.71 -25.92 0.95
C LYS A 317 7.42 -26.09 0.12
N TRP A 318 7.12 -25.16 -0.78
CA TRP A 318 5.96 -25.23 -1.66
C TRP A 318 6.08 -26.38 -2.64
N TYR A 319 7.26 -26.61 -3.22
CA TYR A 319 7.51 -27.75 -4.08
C TYR A 319 7.29 -29.08 -3.35
N LYS A 320 7.90 -29.26 -2.17
CA LYS A 320 7.70 -30.46 -1.34
C LYS A 320 6.23 -30.68 -0.99
N LYS A 321 5.51 -29.60 -0.61
CA LYS A 321 4.07 -29.66 -0.31
C LYS A 321 3.25 -30.04 -1.55
N GLY A 322 3.53 -29.44 -2.70
CA GLY A 322 2.83 -29.72 -3.95
C GLY A 322 3.06 -31.14 -4.41
N LEU A 323 4.31 -31.62 -4.36
CA LEU A 323 4.68 -32.98 -4.70
C LEU A 323 3.95 -33.99 -3.81
N LYS A 324 3.95 -33.77 -2.49
CA LYS A 324 3.18 -34.59 -1.55
C LYS A 324 1.68 -34.59 -1.90
N THR A 325 1.10 -33.42 -2.17
CA THR A 325 -0.33 -33.28 -2.49
C THR A 325 -0.71 -34.05 -3.77
N ILE A 326 0.18 -34.08 -4.77
CA ILE A 326 -0.01 -34.81 -6.01
C ILE A 326 0.11 -36.33 -5.78
N LEU A 327 1.10 -36.76 -5.00
CA LEU A 327 1.31 -38.18 -4.67
C LEU A 327 0.17 -38.74 -3.82
N ASP A 328 -0.32 -37.98 -2.84
CA ASP A 328 -1.45 -38.37 -1.98
C ASP A 328 -2.76 -38.50 -2.78
N ALA A 329 -2.85 -37.88 -3.97
CA ALA A 329 -4.01 -37.97 -4.86
C ALA A 329 -3.97 -39.19 -5.80
N ASP A 330 -2.86 -39.91 -5.86
CA ASP A 330 -2.71 -41.13 -6.67
C ASP A 330 -3.11 -42.35 -5.82
N ASP A 331 -4.29 -42.93 -6.10
CA ASP A 331 -4.99 -43.95 -5.28
C ASP A 331 -4.34 -45.37 -5.26
N GLY A 332 -3.00 -45.47 -5.25
CA GLY A 332 -2.35 -46.67 -4.72
C GLY A 332 -1.47 -47.51 -5.65
N SER A 333 -0.76 -46.91 -6.61
CA SER A 333 0.50 -47.52 -7.02
C SER A 333 1.57 -46.44 -7.27
N LEU A 334 2.31 -46.12 -6.20
CA LEU A 334 3.64 -45.55 -6.35
C LEU A 334 4.48 -46.57 -7.12
N SER A 335 4.43 -46.49 -8.45
CA SER A 335 5.36 -47.20 -9.31
C SER A 335 6.76 -46.95 -8.76
N SER A 336 7.59 -47.99 -8.69
CA SER A 336 8.96 -47.88 -8.18
C SER A 336 9.76 -46.77 -8.89
N ALA A 337 9.38 -46.43 -10.12
CA ALA A 337 9.89 -45.28 -10.85
C ALA A 337 9.46 -43.93 -10.26
N LYS A 338 8.19 -43.75 -9.88
CA LYS A 338 7.68 -42.53 -9.21
C LYS A 338 8.41 -42.30 -7.88
N ALA A 339 8.53 -43.35 -7.06
CA ALA A 339 9.19 -43.27 -5.75
C ALA A 339 10.66 -42.85 -5.87
N LYS A 340 11.43 -43.46 -6.79
CA LYS A 340 12.83 -43.10 -7.05
C LYS A 340 13.00 -41.67 -7.53
N LEU A 341 12.08 -41.19 -8.36
CA LEU A 341 12.15 -39.83 -8.92
C LEU A 341 11.82 -38.78 -7.86
N VAL A 342 10.85 -39.05 -6.99
CA VAL A 342 10.53 -38.21 -5.82
C VAL A 342 11.71 -38.18 -4.83
N GLU A 343 12.33 -39.33 -4.57
CA GLU A 343 13.50 -39.42 -3.67
C GLU A 343 14.68 -38.61 -4.23
N LYS A 344 14.96 -38.73 -5.53
CA LYS A 344 15.99 -37.93 -6.22
C LYS A 344 15.72 -36.42 -6.10
N GLU A 345 14.52 -35.97 -6.49
CA GLU A 345 14.16 -34.55 -6.44
C GLU A 345 14.17 -34.01 -5.00
N THR A 346 13.75 -34.82 -4.01
CA THR A 346 13.77 -34.41 -2.60
C THR A 346 15.20 -34.36 -2.05
N GLY A 347 16.07 -35.28 -2.48
CA GLY A 347 17.49 -35.31 -2.14
C GLY A 347 18.24 -34.09 -2.69
N ASP A 348 18.04 -33.77 -3.96
CA ASP A 348 18.67 -32.62 -4.62
C ASP A 348 18.28 -31.30 -3.92
N LEU A 349 17.03 -31.17 -3.47
CA LEU A 349 16.55 -30.01 -2.73
C LEU A 349 17.09 -29.90 -1.30
N ASN A 350 17.48 -31.01 -0.68
CA ASN A 350 18.10 -30.98 0.65
C ASN A 350 19.58 -30.60 0.59
N MET A 351 20.23 -30.75 -0.56
CA MET A 351 21.61 -30.30 -0.76
C MET A 351 21.71 -28.81 -1.14
N ALA A 352 20.62 -28.24 -1.65
CA ALA A 352 20.59 -26.86 -2.16
C ALA A 352 20.17 -25.79 -1.14
N GLY A 353 19.59 -26.16 0.01
CA GLY A 353 19.08 -25.22 1.02
C GLY A 353 19.66 -25.45 2.41
#